data_AF-A0A920KQ70-F1
#
_entry.id   AF-A0A920KQ70-F1
#
_cell.length_a   1.000
_cell.length_b   1.000
_cell.length_c   1.000
_cell.angle_alpha   90.00
_cell.angle_beta   90.00
_cell.angle_gamma   90.00
#
_symmetry.space_group_name_H-M   'P 1'
#
loop_
_entity.id
_entity.type
_entity.pdbx_description
1 polymer ?
#
loop_
_entity_poly.entity_id
_entity_poly.type
_entity_poly.pdbx_seq_one_letter_code
_entity_poly.pdbx_strand_id
1 'polypeptide(L)'
;MPAPIPIIDLADHEEQILPTLERALCDIGFVLVTGHDVPAELVRNLRQHLNDYFDRPLSEKMAERITPDNYRGYIPLGFFSPNTEGVKPDQYEGYKLHAEVAADDPLCTACDLYGPNRWPDEPAGLRETTEAFWQACEATGQRLLGLIAQI
;
A
#
# COMPACT_ATOMS: atom_id res chain seq x y z
N MET A 1 -6.74 14.12 -26.57
CA MET A 1 -6.57 12.95 -25.68
C MET A 1 -5.40 13.24 -24.78
N PRO A 2 -5.45 12.96 -23.46
CA PRO A 2 -4.27 13.07 -22.61
C PRO A 2 -3.16 12.16 -23.16
N ALA A 3 -1.90 12.58 -23.00
CA ALA A 3 -0.77 11.74 -23.38
C ALA A 3 -0.84 10.41 -22.59
N PRO A 4 -0.52 9.27 -23.23
CA PRO A 4 -0.48 7.99 -22.52
C PRO A 4 0.59 8.04 -21.43
N ILE A 5 0.32 7.41 -20.28
CA ILE A 5 1.31 7.27 -19.21
C ILE A 5 2.49 6.44 -19.75
N PRO A 6 3.74 6.92 -19.64
CA PRO A 6 4.92 6.17 -20.09
C PRO A 6 5.05 4.84 -19.35
N ILE A 7 5.54 3.82 -20.05
CA ILE A 7 5.82 2.50 -19.50
C ILE A 7 7.34 2.29 -19.50
N ILE A 8 7.88 1.77 -18.40
CA ILE A 8 9.24 1.22 -18.33
C ILE A 8 9.17 -0.27 -18.01
N ASP A 9 10.09 -1.05 -18.55
CA ASP A 9 10.29 -2.43 -18.15
C ASP A 9 11.55 -2.54 -17.29
N LEU A 10 11.41 -3.06 -16.07
CA LEU A 10 12.56 -3.31 -15.21
C LEU A 10 13.42 -4.48 -15.69
N ALA A 11 13.06 -5.22 -16.74
CA ALA A 11 13.98 -6.16 -17.38
C ALA A 11 14.98 -5.48 -18.35
N ASP A 12 14.72 -4.23 -18.74
CA ASP A 12 15.56 -3.50 -19.70
C ASP A 12 16.88 -2.99 -19.07
N HIS A 13 17.81 -2.58 -19.92
CA HIS A 13 19.05 -1.92 -19.52
C HIS A 13 18.76 -0.49 -19.00
N GLU A 14 19.52 -0.03 -17.99
CA GLU A 14 19.30 1.28 -17.35
C GLU A 14 19.32 2.45 -18.35
N GLU A 15 20.20 2.41 -19.36
CA GLU A 15 20.28 3.41 -20.43
C GLU A 15 18.96 3.61 -21.20
N GLN A 16 18.10 2.59 -21.23
CA GLN A 16 16.78 2.63 -21.87
C GLN A 16 15.69 3.11 -20.89
N ILE A 17 15.86 2.79 -19.60
CA ILE A 17 14.89 3.12 -18.54
C ILE A 17 15.00 4.59 -18.14
N LEU A 18 16.21 5.09 -17.85
CA LEU A 18 16.43 6.38 -17.20
C LEU A 18 15.80 7.57 -17.96
N PRO A 19 15.96 7.73 -19.29
CA PRO A 19 15.37 8.87 -20.00
C PRO A 19 13.84 8.87 -19.98
N THR A 20 13.24 7.66 -20.03
CA THR A 20 11.78 7.52 -19.99
C THR A 20 11.25 7.79 -18.58
N LEU A 21 11.96 7.31 -17.56
CA LEU A 21 11.63 7.49 -16.15
C LEU A 21 11.72 8.98 -15.75
N GLU A 22 12.82 9.67 -16.11
CA GLU A 22 12.99 11.11 -15.86
C GLU A 22 11.82 11.91 -16.44
N ARG A 23 11.58 11.74 -17.73
CA ARG A 23 10.49 12.44 -18.40
C ARG A 23 9.13 12.14 -17.78
N ALA A 24 8.86 10.88 -17.43
CA ALA A 24 7.60 10.48 -16.81
C ALA A 24 7.39 11.16 -15.46
N LEU A 25 8.42 11.22 -14.62
CA LEU A 25 8.35 11.83 -13.29
C LEU A 25 8.33 13.36 -13.32
N CYS A 26 9.05 13.99 -14.25
CA CYS A 26 9.12 15.45 -14.38
C CYS A 26 7.89 16.06 -15.08
N ASP A 27 7.38 15.42 -16.13
CA ASP A 27 6.31 16.01 -16.96
C ASP A 27 4.91 15.59 -16.52
N ILE A 28 4.76 14.35 -16.03
CA ILE A 28 3.45 13.72 -15.74
C ILE A 28 3.30 13.42 -14.25
N GLY A 29 4.41 13.06 -13.58
CA GLY A 29 4.43 12.62 -12.18
C GLY A 29 4.12 11.14 -11.99
N PHE A 30 3.94 10.36 -13.06
CA PHE A 30 3.58 8.95 -13.01
C PHE A 30 4.21 8.14 -14.14
N VAL A 31 4.54 6.88 -13.85
CA VAL A 31 5.07 5.88 -14.78
C VAL A 31 4.41 4.52 -14.52
N LEU A 32 4.16 3.74 -15.57
CA LEU A 32 3.75 2.35 -15.47
C LEU A 32 4.99 1.45 -15.51
N VAL A 33 5.02 0.42 -14.67
CA VAL A 33 6.20 -0.44 -14.50
C VAL A 33 5.84 -1.88 -14.85
N THR A 34 6.60 -2.50 -15.76
CA THR A 34 6.59 -3.95 -16.04
C THR A 34 7.93 -4.59 -15.60
N GLY A 35 8.04 -5.91 -15.67
CA GLY A 35 9.27 -6.62 -15.28
C GLY A 35 9.67 -6.49 -13.80
N HIS A 36 8.72 -6.16 -12.93
CA HIS A 36 8.96 -5.85 -11.51
C HIS A 36 9.05 -7.09 -10.59
N ASP A 37 8.91 -8.29 -11.13
CA ASP A 37 9.02 -9.59 -10.43
C ASP A 37 8.04 -9.84 -9.26
N VAL A 38 7.03 -8.99 -9.06
CA VAL A 38 5.95 -9.26 -8.09
C VAL A 38 5.08 -10.40 -8.64
N PRO A 39 4.98 -11.56 -7.95
CA PRO A 39 4.29 -12.72 -8.51
C PRO A 39 2.80 -12.46 -8.73
N ALA A 40 2.29 -12.76 -9.92
CA ALA A 40 0.87 -12.57 -10.25
C ALA A 40 -0.07 -13.36 -9.31
N GLU A 41 0.34 -14.57 -8.92
CA GLU A 41 -0.38 -15.41 -7.98
C GLU A 41 -0.50 -14.77 -6.59
N LEU A 42 0.53 -14.05 -6.14
CA LEU A 42 0.52 -13.33 -4.87
C LEU A 42 -0.50 -12.19 -4.88
N VAL A 43 -0.56 -11.42 -5.98
CA VAL A 43 -1.57 -10.37 -6.16
C VAL A 43 -2.98 -10.95 -6.20
N ARG A 44 -3.17 -12.08 -6.89
CA ARG A 44 -4.45 -12.78 -6.99
C ARG A 44 -4.92 -13.27 -5.62
N ASN A 45 -4.04 -13.89 -4.84
CA ASN A 45 -4.35 -14.39 -3.51
C ASN A 45 -4.65 -13.24 -2.53
N LEU A 46 -3.87 -12.15 -2.57
CA LEU A 46 -4.13 -10.98 -1.73
C LEU A 46 -5.51 -10.40 -2.03
N ARG A 47 -5.87 -10.24 -3.31
CA ARG A 47 -7.21 -9.77 -3.71
C ARG A 47 -8.32 -10.68 -3.19
N GLN A 48 -8.13 -11.99 -3.24
CA GLN A 48 -9.11 -12.92 -2.70
C GLN A 48 -9.28 -12.75 -1.18
N HIS A 49 -8.19 -12.73 -0.42
CA HIS A 49 -8.27 -12.53 1.03
C HIS A 49 -8.87 -11.17 1.41
N LEU A 50 -8.61 -10.11 0.64
CA LEU A 50 -9.24 -8.81 0.86
C LEU A 50 -10.75 -8.86 0.59
N ASN A 51 -11.20 -9.52 -0.49
CA ASN A 51 -12.62 -9.71 -0.75
C ASN A 51 -13.29 -10.48 0.41
N ASP A 52 -12.69 -11.62 0.80
CA ASP A 52 -13.21 -12.45 1.90
C ASP A 52 -13.26 -11.68 3.23
N TYR A 53 -12.25 -10.85 3.51
CA TYR A 53 -12.23 -9.96 4.67
C TYR A 53 -13.36 -8.94 4.64
N PHE A 54 -13.53 -8.22 3.52
CA PHE A 54 -14.52 -7.15 3.41
C PHE A 54 -15.95 -7.67 3.27
N ASP A 55 -16.15 -8.92 2.86
CA ASP A 55 -17.46 -9.59 2.85
C ASP A 55 -17.95 -10.00 4.27
N ARG A 56 -17.08 -9.93 5.30
CA ARG A 56 -17.46 -10.19 6.70
C ARG A 56 -18.53 -9.21 7.20
N PRO A 57 -19.38 -9.62 8.18
CA PRO A 57 -20.36 -8.73 8.79
C PRO A 57 -19.75 -7.43 9.31
N LEU A 58 -20.42 -6.29 9.05
CA LEU A 58 -19.93 -4.98 9.49
C LEU A 58 -19.62 -4.92 10.99
N SER A 59 -20.42 -5.60 11.82
CA SER A 59 -20.19 -5.66 13.28
C SER A 59 -18.84 -6.24 13.65
N GLU A 60 -18.35 -7.22 12.89
CA GLU A 60 -17.03 -7.83 13.12
C GLU A 60 -15.92 -6.89 12.67
N LYS A 61 -16.00 -6.34 11.46
CA LYS A 61 -15.04 -5.35 10.96
C LYS A 61 -14.95 -4.12 11.89
N MET A 62 -16.09 -3.67 12.41
CA MET A 62 -16.15 -2.54 13.35
C MET A 62 -15.48 -2.82 14.70
N ALA A 63 -15.36 -4.08 15.14
CA ALA A 63 -14.59 -4.44 16.34
C ALA A 63 -13.08 -4.23 16.13
N GLU A 64 -12.63 -4.28 14.87
CA GLU A 64 -11.23 -4.11 14.45
C GLU A 64 -10.91 -2.67 14.03
N ARG A 65 -11.84 -1.72 14.20
CA ARG A 65 -11.70 -0.35 13.68
C ARG A 65 -10.51 0.42 14.26
N ILE A 66 -10.00 1.36 13.48
CA ILE A 66 -9.05 2.36 13.93
C ILE A 66 -9.65 3.24 15.04
N THR A 67 -8.78 3.72 15.92
CA THR A 67 -9.10 4.64 17.01
C THR A 67 -8.17 5.86 16.96
N PRO A 68 -8.52 6.98 17.64
CA PRO A 68 -7.63 8.15 17.69
C PRO A 68 -6.24 7.85 18.29
N ASP A 69 -6.15 6.87 19.18
CA ASP A 69 -4.93 6.38 19.82
C ASP A 69 -4.20 5.30 19.01
N ASN A 70 -4.87 4.64 18.05
CA ASN A 70 -4.25 3.63 17.20
C ASN A 70 -4.87 3.62 15.80
N TYR A 71 -4.10 4.14 14.84
CA TYR A 71 -4.50 4.23 13.44
C TYR A 71 -4.37 2.92 12.63
N ARG A 72 -4.14 1.77 13.27
CA ARG A 72 -4.09 0.45 12.62
C ARG A 72 -5.40 -0.29 12.79
N GLY A 73 -5.96 -0.83 11.71
CA GLY A 73 -7.23 -1.53 11.73
C GLY A 73 -8.21 -1.11 10.63
N TYR A 74 -9.47 -1.51 10.80
CA TYR A 74 -10.55 -1.25 9.86
C TYR A 74 -10.93 0.24 9.79
N ILE A 75 -11.15 0.72 8.57
CA ILE A 75 -11.64 2.06 8.22
C ILE A 75 -13.05 1.91 7.66
N PRO A 76 -14.10 2.38 8.37
CA PRO A 76 -15.46 2.32 7.86
C PRO A 76 -15.71 3.35 6.74
N LEU A 77 -16.77 3.12 5.97
CA LEU A 77 -17.25 4.08 4.97
C LEU A 77 -17.50 5.46 5.59
N GLY A 78 -17.08 6.51 4.89
CA GLY A 78 -17.26 7.89 5.33
C GLY A 78 -16.40 8.29 6.52
N PHE A 79 -15.39 7.49 6.90
CA PHE A 79 -14.52 7.81 8.02
C PHE A 79 -13.59 8.99 7.72
N PHE A 80 -13.01 9.05 6.53
CA PHE A 80 -12.16 10.16 6.13
C PHE A 80 -12.97 11.24 5.40
N SER A 81 -12.86 12.47 5.88
CA SER A 81 -13.38 13.66 5.21
C SER A 81 -12.23 14.38 4.50
N PRO A 82 -12.44 14.85 3.27
CA PRO A 82 -11.47 15.74 2.63
C PRO A 82 -11.25 16.99 3.48
N ASN A 83 -10.02 17.52 3.48
CA ASN A 83 -9.68 18.79 4.15
C ASN A 83 -10.25 20.02 3.40
N THR A 84 -11.42 19.88 2.78
CA THR A 84 -12.09 20.88 1.96
C THR A 84 -13.54 20.96 2.41
N GLU A 85 -13.98 22.14 2.84
CA GLU A 85 -15.36 22.35 3.30
C GLU A 85 -16.37 21.98 2.20
N GLY A 86 -17.49 21.38 2.62
CA GLY A 86 -18.60 21.04 1.72
C GLY A 86 -18.40 19.80 0.86
N VAL A 87 -17.26 19.10 0.96
CA VAL A 87 -17.05 17.83 0.25
C VAL A 87 -17.57 16.66 1.07
N LYS A 88 -18.23 15.71 0.40
CA LYS A 88 -18.74 14.49 1.04
C LYS A 88 -17.57 13.62 1.52
N PRO A 89 -17.71 12.95 2.68
CA PRO A 89 -16.73 11.97 3.13
C PRO A 89 -16.48 10.85 2.11
N ASP A 90 -15.26 10.31 2.16
CA ASP A 90 -14.79 9.27 1.25
C ASP A 90 -15.68 8.02 1.31
N GLN A 91 -16.04 7.51 0.14
CA GLN A 91 -16.94 6.36 -0.01
C GLN A 91 -16.14 5.06 -0.27
N TYR A 92 -15.11 4.83 0.53
CA TYR A 92 -14.41 3.55 0.59
C TYR A 92 -14.34 3.05 2.04
N GLU A 93 -14.31 1.74 2.19
CA GLU A 93 -13.82 1.09 3.39
C GLU A 93 -12.40 0.56 3.14
N GLY A 94 -11.63 0.38 4.20
CA GLY A 94 -10.24 -0.06 4.07
C GLY A 94 -9.73 -0.70 5.34
N TYR A 95 -8.50 -1.19 5.29
CA TYR A 95 -7.77 -1.68 6.45
C TYR A 95 -6.39 -1.03 6.44
N LYS A 96 -6.03 -0.34 7.52
CA LYS A 96 -4.78 0.39 7.62
C LYS A 96 -3.76 -0.43 8.40
N LEU A 97 -2.62 -0.66 7.75
CA LEU A 97 -1.43 -1.27 8.32
C LEU A 97 -0.27 -0.29 8.17
N HIS A 98 0.65 -0.33 9.13
CA HIS A 98 1.88 0.45 9.11
C HIS A 98 3.08 -0.52 8.96
N ALA A 99 4.29 0.03 8.87
CA ALA A 99 5.49 -0.77 9.07
C ALA A 99 5.39 -1.52 10.42
N GLU A 100 5.64 -2.83 10.39
CA GLU A 100 5.58 -3.68 11.57
C GLU A 100 6.70 -3.31 12.54
N VAL A 101 6.35 -3.00 13.79
CA VAL A 101 7.30 -2.63 14.84
C VAL A 101 6.96 -3.40 16.10
N ALA A 102 7.96 -4.04 16.71
CA ALA A 102 7.77 -4.81 17.93
C ALA A 102 7.32 -3.91 19.09
N ALA A 103 6.51 -4.45 19.99
CA ALA A 103 5.93 -3.68 21.10
C ALA A 103 6.99 -3.13 22.08
N ASP A 104 8.16 -3.75 22.16
CA ASP A 104 9.30 -3.37 23.00
C ASP A 104 10.37 -2.56 22.25
N ASP A 105 10.14 -2.22 20.98
CA ASP A 105 11.06 -1.39 20.21
C ASP A 105 11.13 0.04 20.79
N PRO A 106 12.33 0.63 20.96
CA PRO A 106 12.49 2.01 21.42
C PRO A 106 11.70 3.05 20.60
N LEU A 107 11.42 2.77 19.32
CA LEU A 107 10.61 3.63 18.46
C LEU A 107 9.20 3.86 19.00
N CYS A 108 8.61 2.87 19.68
CA CYS A 108 7.29 2.98 20.29
C CYS A 108 7.27 4.04 21.42
N THR A 109 8.40 4.31 22.06
CA THR A 109 8.54 5.39 23.05
C THR A 109 8.86 6.73 22.40
N ALA A 110 9.55 6.71 21.26
CA ALA A 110 9.93 7.93 20.55
C ALA A 110 8.77 8.53 19.73
N CYS A 111 7.82 7.72 19.27
CA CYS A 111 6.70 8.16 18.46
C CYS A 111 5.51 7.20 18.55
N ASP A 112 4.37 7.70 19.04
CA ASP A 112 3.12 6.96 19.24
C ASP A 112 2.53 6.37 17.93
N LEU A 113 3.02 6.78 16.77
CA LEU A 113 2.60 6.24 15.48
C LEU A 113 3.25 4.88 15.17
N TYR A 114 4.27 4.45 15.92
CA TYR A 114 4.93 3.15 15.77
C TYR A 114 4.44 2.14 16.83
N GLY A 115 4.48 0.86 16.45
CA GLY A 115 3.95 -0.24 17.25
C GLY A 115 3.40 -1.36 16.36
N PRO A 116 3.02 -2.49 16.97
CA PRO A 116 2.61 -3.67 16.23
C PRO A 116 1.32 -3.41 15.45
N ASN A 117 1.21 -4.00 14.27
CA ASN A 117 -0.03 -4.03 13.52
C ASN A 117 -1.11 -4.82 14.26
N ARG A 118 -2.37 -4.42 14.03
CA ARG A 118 -3.54 -5.19 14.43
C ARG A 118 -3.93 -6.02 13.23
N TRP A 119 -3.56 -7.29 13.22
CA TRP A 119 -3.92 -8.22 12.16
C TRP A 119 -5.29 -8.83 12.45
N PRO A 120 -6.18 -8.94 11.44
CA PRO A 120 -7.40 -9.71 11.60
C PRO A 120 -7.09 -11.20 11.63
N ASP A 121 -7.82 -11.95 12.46
CA ASP A 121 -7.68 -13.41 12.54
C ASP A 121 -8.31 -14.13 11.33
N GLU A 122 -9.26 -13.47 10.65
CA GLU A 122 -9.96 -13.98 9.48
C GLU A 122 -9.91 -13.00 8.30
N PRO A 123 -9.72 -13.49 7.06
CA PRO A 123 -9.52 -14.89 6.69
C PRO A 123 -8.10 -15.38 7.01
N ALA A 124 -7.97 -16.68 7.30
CA ALA A 124 -6.68 -17.30 7.52
C ALA A 124 -5.75 -17.10 6.30
N GLY A 125 -4.49 -16.76 6.54
CA GLY A 125 -3.52 -16.49 5.47
C GLY A 125 -3.49 -15.03 4.99
N LEU A 126 -4.41 -14.16 5.42
CA LEU A 126 -4.42 -12.75 5.02
C LEU A 126 -3.14 -12.04 5.45
N ARG A 127 -2.69 -12.24 6.69
CA ARG A 127 -1.47 -11.64 7.22
C ARG A 127 -0.26 -12.04 6.38
N GLU A 128 -0.02 -13.35 6.24
CA GLU A 128 1.15 -13.89 5.56
C GLU A 128 1.19 -13.45 4.09
N THR A 129 0.03 -13.42 3.43
CA THR A 129 -0.08 -12.96 2.04
C THR A 129 0.17 -11.46 1.91
N THR A 130 -0.31 -10.66 2.86
CA THR A 130 -0.09 -9.21 2.89
C THR A 130 1.37 -8.88 3.15
N GLU A 131 2.01 -9.54 4.12
CA GLU A 131 3.44 -9.39 4.42
C GLU A 131 4.30 -9.79 3.21
N ALA A 132 3.99 -10.92 2.55
CA ALA A 132 4.70 -11.33 1.34
C ALA A 132 4.53 -10.32 0.19
N PHE A 133 3.33 -9.78 -0.01
CA PHE A 133 3.08 -8.75 -1.02
C PHE A 133 3.81 -7.44 -0.71
N TRP A 134 3.83 -7.04 0.56
CA TRP A 134 4.58 -5.88 1.04
C TRP A 134 6.07 -6.02 0.70
N GLN A 135 6.68 -7.16 1.04
CA GLN A 135 8.10 -7.42 0.77
C GLN A 135 8.42 -7.40 -0.73
N ALA A 136 7.54 -7.97 -1.57
CA ALA A 136 7.72 -7.95 -3.02
C ALA A 136 7.66 -6.51 -3.57
N CYS A 137 6.70 -5.70 -3.12
CA CYS A 137 6.58 -4.29 -3.50
C CYS A 137 7.75 -3.45 -2.98
N GLU A 138 8.24 -3.69 -1.77
CA GLU A 138 9.41 -3.02 -1.20
C GLU A 138 10.65 -3.27 -2.07
N ALA A 139 10.91 -4.52 -2.48
CA ALA A 139 12.02 -4.86 -3.35
C ALA A 139 11.94 -4.12 -4.70
N THR A 140 10.77 -4.07 -5.33
CA THR A 140 10.54 -3.27 -6.54
C THR A 140 10.76 -1.77 -6.27
N GLY A 141 10.25 -1.26 -5.15
CA GLY A 141 10.37 0.15 -4.76
C GLY A 141 11.82 0.58 -4.57
N GLN A 142 12.63 -0.21 -3.87
CA GLN A 142 14.06 0.03 -3.68
C GLN A 142 14.81 0.08 -5.02
N ARG A 143 14.47 -0.82 -5.95
CA ARG A 143 15.06 -0.80 -7.30
C ARG A 143 14.70 0.48 -8.06
N LEU A 144 13.44 0.90 -8.01
CA LEU A 144 13.00 2.15 -8.62
C LEU A 144 13.68 3.37 -8.00
N LEU A 145 13.81 3.41 -6.66
CA LEU A 145 14.53 4.49 -5.97
C LEU A 145 16.00 4.55 -6.40
N GLY A 146 16.65 3.40 -6.60
CA GLY A 146 18.01 3.32 -7.14
C GLY A 146 18.16 3.90 -8.54
N LEU A 147 17.16 3.71 -9.41
CA LEU A 147 17.12 4.33 -10.74
C LEU A 147 16.84 5.83 -10.66
N ILE A 148 15.90 6.23 -9.80
CA ILE A 148 15.54 7.64 -9.59
C ILE A 148 16.72 8.44 -9.07
N ALA A 149 17.55 7.86 -8.21
CA ALA A 149 18.75 8.53 -7.68
C ALA A 149 19.83 8.83 -8.73
N GLN A 150 19.70 8.30 -9.96
CA GLN A 150 20.62 8.54 -11.08
C GLN A 150 20.14 9.63 -12.05
N ILE A 151 18.92 10.14 -11.83
CA ILE A 151 18.29 11.21 -12.60
C ILE A 151 18.55 12.53 -11.89
#